data_AF-A0A498HCH5-F1
#
_entry.id   AF-A0A498HCH5-F1
#
_cell.length_a   1.000
_cell.length_b   1.000
_cell.length_c   1.000
_cell.angle_alpha   90.00
_cell.angle_beta   90.00
_cell.angle_gamma   90.00
#
_symmetry.space_group_name_H-M   'P 1'
#
loop_
_entity.id
_entity.type
_entity.pdbx_description
1 polymer ?
#
loop_
_entity_poly.entity_id
_entity_poly.type
_entity_poly.pdbx_seq_one_letter_code
_entity_poly.pdbx_strand_id
1 'polypeptide(L)'
;MTDTVVPSPIVHELLNQNNYEDWSLRVKTYLLAKDLWDVVEATTEPPKREDGEVKFKAWSKSNAEALHSIQVSCGADTFSLIRGTSTAKVAWDILAEKLKPAEASQATGTGEISDDHTNNNSNIVEAEQENDAIEESSHEGDEDNHVNQTIKDFVRRGDWDAAMELLKRHPKAVTAIIGEDGTILHWAVFFKKVDIAKELVHLMRPKDLEIKNSIGLTALHLVITGIPESVELAKCMVEKNKKLLSIVFPPEKINPLMAAKTTPLLMAQDYEGGEKMAQYLYSVTPLETLNDSDCATLIIDGFRFKRFGKINIQMIIIISGALIFFGII
;
A
#
# COMPACT_ATOMS: atom_id res chain seq x y z
N MET A 1 11.80 -36.90 -15.31
CA MET A 1 12.30 -36.28 -14.07
C MET A 1 12.29 -34.79 -14.31
N THR A 2 11.37 -34.06 -13.68
CA THR A 2 11.35 -32.60 -13.70
C THR A 2 12.35 -32.15 -12.64
N ASP A 3 13.50 -31.62 -13.06
CA ASP A 3 14.47 -31.00 -12.17
C ASP A 3 13.77 -29.89 -11.40
N THR A 4 13.63 -30.13 -10.10
CA THR A 4 13.10 -29.14 -9.16
C THR A 4 14.23 -28.12 -9.00
N VAL A 5 14.14 -27.01 -9.73
CA VAL A 5 15.06 -25.88 -9.57
C VAL A 5 14.82 -25.32 -8.18
N VAL A 6 15.64 -25.75 -7.22
CA VAL A 6 15.67 -25.16 -5.88
C VAL A 6 16.18 -23.73 -6.06
N PRO A 7 15.45 -22.70 -5.59
CA PRO A 7 15.92 -21.33 -5.70
C PRO A 7 17.27 -21.21 -5.00
N SER A 8 18.32 -20.82 -5.72
CA SER A 8 19.62 -20.56 -5.11
C SER A 8 19.46 -19.46 -4.08
N PRO A 9 19.77 -19.72 -2.79
CA PRO A 9 19.61 -18.72 -1.75
C PRO A 9 20.58 -17.55 -2.00
N ILE A 10 20.07 -16.32 -1.90
CA ILE A 10 20.83 -15.07 -2.10
C ILE A 10 21.98 -14.97 -1.10
N VAL A 11 21.76 -15.48 0.11
CA VAL A 11 22.73 -15.52 1.22
C VAL A 11 22.71 -16.91 1.85
N HIS A 12 23.86 -17.39 2.33
CA HIS A 12 23.93 -18.66 3.08
C HIS A 12 23.35 -18.54 4.50
N GLU A 13 23.37 -17.34 5.07
CA GLU A 13 22.82 -17.02 6.38
C GLU A 13 21.93 -15.77 6.26
N LEU A 14 20.73 -15.83 6.84
CA LEU A 14 19.81 -14.69 6.85
C LEU A 14 20.35 -13.56 7.73
N LEU A 15 20.03 -12.31 7.38
CA LEU A 15 20.46 -11.14 8.14
C LEU A 15 19.97 -11.23 9.59
N ASN A 16 20.89 -11.06 10.52
CA ASN A 16 20.65 -10.95 11.96
C ASN A 16 21.45 -9.76 12.51
N GLN A 17 21.44 -9.59 13.83
CA GLN A 17 22.06 -8.44 14.50
C GLN A 17 23.59 -8.41 14.42
N ASN A 18 24.23 -9.51 14.03
CA ASN A 18 25.68 -9.69 14.16
C ASN A 18 26.40 -9.92 12.82
N ASN A 19 25.67 -10.09 11.72
CA ASN A 19 26.27 -10.46 10.42
C ASN A 19 26.05 -9.42 9.32
N TYR A 20 25.72 -8.17 9.67
CA TYR A 20 25.40 -7.12 8.70
C TYR A 20 26.50 -6.91 7.65
N GLU A 21 27.78 -6.86 8.04
CA GLU A 21 28.89 -6.63 7.11
C GLU A 21 28.98 -7.74 6.04
N ASP A 22 29.00 -9.01 6.45
CA ASP A 22 29.04 -10.16 5.54
C ASP A 22 27.78 -10.28 4.69
N TRP A 23 26.62 -10.00 5.28
CA TRP A 23 25.34 -9.99 4.59
C TRP A 23 25.31 -8.90 3.50
N SER A 24 25.70 -7.67 3.85
CA SER A 24 25.64 -6.52 2.96
C SER A 24 26.54 -6.74 1.74
N LEU A 25 27.73 -7.31 1.93
CA LEU A 25 28.63 -7.66 0.82
C LEU A 25 27.99 -8.66 -0.15
N ARG A 26 27.35 -9.72 0.37
CA ARG A 26 26.73 -10.77 -0.44
C ARG A 26 25.50 -10.26 -1.21
N VAL A 27 24.61 -9.53 -0.53
CA VAL A 27 23.42 -8.96 -1.17
C VAL A 27 23.80 -7.89 -2.17
N LYS A 28 24.76 -7.01 -1.86
CA LYS A 28 25.28 -6.03 -2.84
C LYS A 28 25.84 -6.71 -4.08
N THR A 29 26.65 -7.76 -3.91
CA THR A 29 27.20 -8.54 -5.03
C THR A 29 26.10 -9.19 -5.88
N TYR A 30 25.07 -9.74 -5.23
CA TYR A 30 23.91 -10.32 -5.93
C TYR A 30 23.14 -9.26 -6.73
N LEU A 31 22.86 -8.09 -6.13
CA LEU A 31 22.14 -7.01 -6.79
C LEU A 31 22.94 -6.44 -7.97
N LEU A 32 24.26 -6.28 -7.83
CA LEU A 32 25.14 -5.90 -8.94
C LEU A 32 25.09 -6.91 -10.09
N ALA A 33 25.14 -8.22 -9.79
CA ALA A 33 25.05 -9.27 -10.81
C ALA A 33 23.69 -9.32 -11.53
N LYS A 34 22.66 -8.74 -10.92
CA LYS A 34 21.29 -8.65 -11.45
C LYS A 34 20.98 -7.30 -12.11
N ASP A 35 21.93 -6.36 -12.12
CA ASP A 35 21.71 -4.99 -12.59
C ASP A 35 20.63 -4.24 -11.78
N LEU A 36 20.61 -4.51 -10.46
CA LEU A 36 19.62 -3.99 -9.52
C LEU A 36 20.23 -3.06 -8.45
N TRP A 37 21.54 -2.85 -8.43
CA TRP A 37 22.19 -2.02 -7.40
C TRP A 37 21.85 -0.52 -7.54
N ASP A 38 21.64 -0.05 -8.77
CA ASP A 38 21.39 1.35 -9.07
C ASP A 38 20.17 1.92 -8.34
N VAL A 39 19.12 1.11 -8.14
CA VAL A 39 17.91 1.53 -7.40
C VAL A 39 18.11 1.59 -5.89
N VAL A 40 19.18 0.99 -5.35
CA VAL A 40 19.55 1.03 -3.93
C VAL A 40 20.50 2.20 -3.64
N GLU A 41 21.49 2.41 -4.52
CA GLU A 41 22.48 3.48 -4.39
C GLU A 41 21.99 4.85 -4.87
N ALA A 42 20.87 4.89 -5.61
CA ALA A 42 20.30 6.12 -6.16
C ALA A 42 20.29 7.28 -5.16
N THR A 43 20.95 8.39 -5.53
CA THR A 43 20.95 9.65 -4.79
C THR A 43 19.86 10.61 -5.24
N THR A 44 19.19 10.28 -6.34
CA THR A 44 18.08 11.05 -6.91
C THR A 44 16.74 10.51 -6.43
N GLU A 45 15.72 11.36 -6.39
CA GLU A 45 14.36 10.90 -6.10
C GLU A 45 13.89 9.85 -7.12
N PRO A 46 13.06 8.88 -6.68
CA PRO A 46 12.39 7.96 -7.59
C PRO A 46 11.68 8.71 -8.73
N PRO A 47 11.75 8.21 -9.97
CA PRO A 47 11.02 8.82 -11.07
C PRO A 47 9.52 8.80 -10.78
N LYS A 48 8.83 9.88 -11.16
CA LYS A 48 7.38 10.00 -11.14
C LYS A 48 6.81 9.50 -12.46
N ARG A 49 5.52 9.17 -12.49
CA ARG A 49 4.84 8.75 -13.74
C ARG A 49 4.93 9.82 -14.84
N GLU A 50 5.02 11.08 -14.44
CA GLU A 50 5.16 12.25 -15.32
C GLU A 50 6.51 12.29 -16.05
N ASP A 51 7.55 11.65 -15.51
CA ASP A 51 8.90 11.58 -16.10
C ASP A 51 8.98 10.58 -17.28
N GLY A 52 7.88 9.88 -17.54
CA GLY A 52 7.69 8.97 -18.66
C GLY A 52 7.39 7.54 -18.22
N GLU A 53 6.26 7.01 -18.70
CA GLU A 53 5.74 5.67 -18.37
C GLU A 53 6.78 4.54 -18.53
N VAL A 54 7.60 4.59 -19.58
CA VAL A 54 8.63 3.57 -19.84
C VAL A 54 9.71 3.59 -18.76
N LYS A 55 10.17 4.79 -18.36
CA LYS A 55 11.20 4.96 -17.32
C LYS A 55 10.67 4.58 -15.95
N PHE A 56 9.46 5.05 -15.61
CA PHE A 56 8.80 4.72 -14.35
C PHE A 56 8.61 3.21 -14.19
N LYS A 57 8.08 2.53 -15.23
CA LYS A 57 7.83 1.10 -15.19
C LYS A 57 9.11 0.27 -15.10
N ALA A 58 10.17 0.66 -15.82
CA ALA A 58 11.47 0.01 -15.73
C ALA A 58 12.07 0.14 -14.33
N TRP A 59 12.10 1.37 -13.79
CA TRP A 59 12.59 1.62 -12.43
C TRP A 59 11.76 0.89 -11.36
N SER A 60 10.42 0.94 -11.45
CA SER A 60 9.50 0.31 -10.50
C SER A 60 9.71 -1.20 -10.44
N LYS A 61 9.92 -1.85 -11.59
CA LYS A 61 10.26 -3.28 -11.66
C LYS A 61 11.60 -3.58 -10.97
N SER A 62 12.65 -2.82 -11.29
CA SER A 62 13.97 -3.02 -10.68
C SER A 62 13.94 -2.78 -9.17
N ASN A 63 13.25 -1.74 -8.70
CA ASN A 63 13.04 -1.47 -7.28
C ASN A 63 12.31 -2.62 -6.57
N ALA A 64 11.25 -3.17 -7.16
CA ALA A 64 10.50 -4.28 -6.59
C ALA A 64 11.35 -5.56 -6.48
N GLU A 65 12.15 -5.87 -7.52
CA GLU A 65 13.04 -7.03 -7.51
C GLU A 65 14.18 -6.88 -6.49
N ALA A 66 14.77 -5.69 -6.39
CA ALA A 66 15.80 -5.39 -5.40
C ALA A 66 15.25 -5.47 -3.97
N LEU A 67 14.07 -4.89 -3.73
CA LEU A 67 13.41 -4.90 -2.42
C LEU A 67 13.05 -6.33 -2.00
N HIS A 68 12.48 -7.12 -2.91
CA HIS A 68 12.18 -8.52 -2.63
C HIS A 68 13.45 -9.31 -2.26
N SER A 69 14.54 -9.10 -3.01
CA SER A 69 15.84 -9.74 -2.75
C SER A 69 16.39 -9.41 -1.36
N ILE A 70 16.29 -8.15 -0.94
CA ILE A 70 16.65 -7.72 0.42
C ILE A 70 15.75 -8.41 1.45
N GLN A 71 14.43 -8.40 1.24
CA GLN A 71 13.45 -8.97 2.17
C GLN A 71 13.64 -10.47 2.40
N VAL A 72 13.82 -11.27 1.34
CA VAL A 72 14.00 -12.73 1.47
C VAL A 72 15.36 -13.11 2.06
N SER A 73 16.31 -12.18 2.05
CA SER A 73 17.62 -12.35 2.69
C SER A 73 17.62 -11.99 4.18
N CYS A 74 16.51 -11.49 4.73
CA CYS A 74 16.38 -11.09 6.13
C CYS A 74 15.88 -12.21 7.04
N GLY A 75 16.36 -12.24 8.29
CA GLY A 75 15.77 -13.00 9.38
C GLY A 75 14.47 -12.37 9.87
N ALA A 76 13.69 -13.08 10.70
CA ALA A 76 12.38 -12.60 11.14
C ALA A 76 12.42 -11.22 11.86
N ASP A 77 13.44 -11.02 12.70
CA ASP A 77 13.59 -9.78 13.49
C ASP A 77 14.05 -8.61 12.61
N THR A 78 14.97 -8.87 11.68
CA THR A 78 15.52 -7.83 10.78
C THR A 78 14.54 -7.49 9.66
N PHE A 79 13.77 -8.46 9.17
CA PHE A 79 12.64 -8.23 8.26
C PHE A 79 11.58 -7.32 8.89
N SER A 80 11.34 -7.46 10.20
CA SER A 80 10.38 -6.62 10.92
C SER A 80 10.74 -5.13 10.90
N LEU A 81 12.03 -4.79 10.78
CA LEU A 81 12.51 -3.40 10.66
C LEU A 81 12.10 -2.76 9.33
N ILE A 82 12.04 -3.56 8.26
CA ILE A 82 11.81 -3.09 6.89
C ILE A 82 10.42 -3.44 6.33
N ARG A 83 9.53 -4.02 7.15
CA ARG A 83 8.22 -4.52 6.71
C ARG A 83 7.34 -3.45 6.03
N GLY A 84 7.55 -2.17 6.35
CA GLY A 84 6.77 -1.04 5.84
C GLY A 84 7.45 -0.23 4.73
N THR A 85 8.61 -0.66 4.21
CA THR A 85 9.37 0.12 3.21
C THR A 85 8.86 -0.15 1.81
N SER A 86 8.69 0.91 1.01
CA SER A 86 8.27 0.82 -0.41
C SER A 86 9.43 0.80 -1.40
N THR A 87 10.64 1.17 -0.99
CA THR A 87 11.83 1.18 -1.87
C THR A 87 12.95 0.32 -1.31
N ALA A 88 13.71 -0.29 -2.22
CA ALA A 88 14.89 -1.08 -1.90
C ALA A 88 15.95 -0.24 -1.19
N LYS A 89 16.10 1.02 -1.61
CA LYS A 89 16.96 2.01 -0.97
C LYS A 89 16.60 2.24 0.50
N VAL A 90 15.33 2.56 0.80
CA VAL A 90 14.91 2.83 2.18
C VAL A 90 15.07 1.59 3.05
N ALA A 91 14.76 0.40 2.51
CA ALA A 91 15.01 -0.85 3.22
C ALA A 91 16.49 -1.04 3.55
N TRP A 92 17.37 -0.81 2.57
CA TRP A 92 18.82 -0.91 2.75
C TRP A 92 19.34 0.09 3.79
N ASP A 93 18.94 1.35 3.69
CA ASP A 93 19.38 2.42 4.57
C ASP A 93 18.94 2.19 6.03
N ILE A 94 17.72 1.68 6.26
CA ILE A 94 17.25 1.30 7.61
C ILE A 94 18.08 0.15 8.20
N LEU A 95 18.36 -0.89 7.39
CA LEU A 95 19.18 -2.02 7.86
C LEU A 95 20.61 -1.57 8.18
N ALA A 96 21.18 -0.69 7.34
CA ALA A 96 22.48 -0.08 7.58
C ALA A 96 22.49 0.73 8.88
N GLU A 97 21.51 1.60 9.08
CA GLU A 97 21.41 2.44 10.27
C GLU A 97 21.29 1.61 11.56
N LYS A 98 20.50 0.53 11.54
CA LYS A 98 20.18 -0.26 12.74
C LYS A 98 21.18 -1.36 13.05
N LEU A 99 21.85 -1.92 12.05
CA LEU A 99 22.62 -3.16 12.19
C LEU A 99 24.10 -3.02 11.81
N LYS A 100 24.49 -1.92 11.15
CA LYS A 100 25.91 -1.67 10.92
C LYS A 100 26.59 -1.42 12.27
N PRO A 101 27.70 -2.12 12.58
CA PRO A 101 28.43 -1.86 13.82
C PRO A 101 28.84 -0.39 13.85
N ALA A 102 28.58 0.29 14.97
CA ALA A 102 29.15 1.61 15.20
C ALA A 102 30.67 1.46 15.15
N GLU A 103 31.32 2.16 14.22
CA GLU A 103 32.79 2.20 14.16
C GLU A 103 33.28 2.74 15.50
N ALA A 104 33.78 1.84 16.36
CA ALA A 104 34.53 2.22 17.55
C ALA A 104 35.73 3.03 17.06
N SER A 105 35.76 4.29 17.45
CA SER A 105 36.82 5.23 17.16
C SER A 105 38.18 4.58 17.45
N GLN A 106 38.91 4.21 16.42
CA GLN A 106 40.34 3.97 16.55
C GLN A 106 41.03 5.33 16.66
N ALA A 107 41.10 5.81 17.89
CA ALA A 107 42.14 6.71 18.32
C ALA A 107 43.47 5.93 18.38
N THR A 108 44.25 6.04 17.30
CA THR A 108 45.72 5.95 17.27
C THR A 108 46.13 6.89 16.12
N GLY A 109 46.73 8.06 16.30
CA GLY A 109 47.77 8.42 17.26
C GLY A 109 49.12 8.43 16.54
N THR A 110 49.34 9.43 15.67
CA THR A 110 50.60 10.03 15.17
C THR A 110 50.18 11.00 14.07
N GLY A 111 50.29 12.32 14.12
CA GLY A 111 51.22 13.18 14.83
C GLY A 111 51.83 14.08 13.76
N GLU A 112 51.36 15.32 13.65
CA GLU A 112 52.18 16.41 13.11
C GLU A 112 51.67 17.76 13.61
N ILE A 113 52.64 18.50 14.15
CA ILE A 113 52.58 19.76 14.86
C ILE A 113 52.56 20.89 13.84
N SER A 114 51.68 21.87 14.03
CA SER A 114 52.05 23.27 13.79
C SER A 114 51.08 24.19 14.52
N ASP A 115 51.64 24.86 15.53
CA ASP A 115 51.15 26.05 16.19
C ASP A 115 50.75 27.15 15.19
N ASP A 116 49.73 27.95 15.48
CA ASP A 116 49.95 29.36 15.86
C ASP A 116 48.66 30.01 16.41
N HIS A 117 48.90 30.95 17.31
CA HIS A 117 48.03 31.83 18.09
C HIS A 117 47.04 32.67 17.22
N THR A 118 45.99 33.36 17.68
CA THR A 118 45.72 34.06 18.93
C THR A 118 44.26 34.58 18.93
N ASN A 119 43.68 34.66 20.12
CA ASN A 119 42.89 35.77 20.68
C ASN A 119 41.45 36.10 20.23
N ASN A 120 40.59 36.13 21.25
CA ASN A 120 39.30 36.78 21.35
C ASN A 120 39.36 38.29 21.08
N ASN A 121 38.31 38.87 20.48
CA ASN A 121 37.48 39.83 21.22
C ASN A 121 36.16 40.18 20.51
N SER A 122 35.14 40.37 21.34
CA SER A 122 33.81 40.90 21.01
C SER A 122 33.79 42.44 21.08
N ASN A 123 33.10 43.12 20.15
CA ASN A 123 32.08 44.14 20.45
C ASN A 123 31.60 44.93 19.20
N ILE A 124 30.30 44.83 18.95
CA ILE A 124 29.28 45.89 18.77
C ILE A 124 29.55 47.05 17.79
N VAL A 125 28.68 47.18 16.77
CA VAL A 125 27.90 48.42 16.48
C VAL A 125 26.59 48.09 15.75
N GLU A 126 25.57 48.88 16.07
CA GLU A 126 24.14 48.76 15.74
C GLU A 126 23.76 49.35 14.37
N ALA A 127 22.54 48.97 13.93
CA ALA A 127 21.65 49.59 12.93
C ALA A 127 22.10 49.45 11.45
N GLU A 128 21.22 49.12 10.49
CA GLU A 128 19.88 49.66 10.25
C GLU A 128 18.93 48.61 9.63
N GLN A 129 17.62 48.84 9.82
CA GLN A 129 16.52 48.15 9.16
C GLN A 129 16.41 48.60 7.70
N GLU A 130 16.40 47.65 6.76
CA GLU A 130 15.67 47.78 5.50
C GLU A 130 14.75 46.58 5.35
N ASN A 131 13.45 46.89 5.24
CA ASN A 131 12.40 45.95 4.87
C ASN A 131 12.62 45.50 3.43
N ASP A 132 12.58 44.20 3.16
CA ASP A 132 12.10 43.73 1.87
C ASP A 132 11.38 42.38 1.99
N ALA A 133 10.16 42.39 1.46
CA ALA A 133 9.36 41.31 0.90
C ALA A 133 9.36 39.92 1.56
N ILE A 134 8.17 39.59 2.07
CA ILE A 134 7.63 38.24 2.29
C ILE A 134 7.88 37.36 1.05
N GLU A 135 8.65 36.28 1.20
CA GLU A 135 8.49 35.06 0.42
C GLU A 135 7.98 33.94 1.34
N GLU A 136 6.67 33.96 1.61
CA GLU A 136 5.92 32.74 1.91
C GLU A 136 5.93 31.88 0.64
N SER A 137 6.84 30.90 0.55
CA SER A 137 6.56 29.67 -0.21
C SER A 137 7.59 28.59 0.10
N SER A 138 7.13 27.50 0.73
CA SER A 138 7.50 26.10 0.42
C SER A 138 7.28 25.09 1.56
N HIS A 139 6.79 25.46 2.75
CA HIS A 139 6.68 24.52 3.89
C HIS A 139 5.33 23.78 4.07
N GLU A 140 4.27 24.12 3.33
CA GLU A 140 2.97 23.47 3.53
C GLU A 140 2.96 21.97 3.15
N GLY A 141 3.78 21.56 2.18
CA GLY A 141 3.77 20.17 1.68
C GLY A 141 4.37 19.14 2.65
N ASP A 142 5.39 19.52 3.41
CA ASP A 142 6.11 18.60 4.30
C ASP A 142 5.36 18.38 5.62
N GLU A 143 4.72 19.43 6.14
CA GLU A 143 3.91 19.35 7.36
C GLU A 143 2.65 18.49 7.14
N ASP A 144 1.95 18.67 6.02
CA ASP A 144 0.78 17.87 5.67
C ASP A 144 1.12 16.38 5.51
N ASN A 145 2.28 16.05 4.93
CA ASN A 145 2.73 14.66 4.84
C ASN A 145 3.04 14.07 6.22
N HIS A 146 3.74 14.80 7.09
CA HIS A 146 4.04 14.34 8.45
C HIS A 146 2.76 14.08 9.27
N VAL A 147 1.79 14.99 9.20
CA VAL A 147 0.48 14.83 9.85
C VAL A 147 -0.25 13.59 9.33
N ASN A 148 -0.29 13.40 8.01
CA ASN A 148 -0.92 12.24 7.38
C ASN A 148 -0.27 10.91 7.83
N GLN A 149 1.06 10.84 7.89
CA GLN A 149 1.76 9.65 8.40
C GLN A 149 1.44 9.40 9.88
N THR A 150 1.37 10.46 10.68
CA THR A 150 1.05 10.36 12.11
C THR A 150 -0.36 9.82 12.34
N ILE A 151 -1.35 10.33 11.59
CA ILE A 151 -2.73 9.82 11.62
C ILE A 151 -2.79 8.34 11.21
N LYS A 152 -2.08 7.97 10.13
CA LYS A 152 -1.96 6.56 9.69
C LYS A 152 -1.44 5.66 10.81
N ASP A 153 -0.46 6.14 11.56
CA ASP A 153 0.14 5.41 12.66
C ASP A 153 -0.80 5.23 13.85
N PHE A 154 -1.59 6.24 14.20
CA PHE A 154 -2.66 6.10 15.19
C PHE A 154 -3.72 5.09 14.75
N VAL A 155 -4.17 5.16 13.49
CA VAL A 155 -5.11 4.19 12.92
C VAL A 155 -4.54 2.78 12.97
N ARG A 156 -3.27 2.57 12.59
CA ARG A 156 -2.58 1.28 12.67
C ARG A 156 -2.59 0.70 14.09
N ARG A 157 -2.33 1.54 15.09
CA ARG A 157 -2.38 1.16 16.53
C ARG A 157 -3.81 0.92 17.02
N GLY A 158 -4.81 1.53 16.38
CA GLY A 158 -6.21 1.50 16.80
C GLY A 158 -6.58 2.66 17.75
N ASP A 159 -5.74 3.69 17.81
CA ASP A 159 -5.93 4.86 18.66
C ASP A 159 -6.80 5.89 17.93
N TRP A 160 -8.11 5.63 17.93
CA TRP A 160 -9.06 6.46 17.18
C TRP A 160 -9.19 7.88 17.74
N ASP A 161 -9.10 8.04 19.06
CA ASP A 161 -9.26 9.34 19.70
C ASP A 161 -8.13 10.30 19.28
N ALA A 162 -6.88 9.83 19.30
CA ALA A 162 -5.74 10.62 18.83
C ALA A 162 -5.81 10.89 17.31
N ALA A 163 -6.19 9.89 16.51
CA ALA A 163 -6.40 10.07 15.07
C ALA A 163 -7.49 11.12 14.77
N MET A 164 -8.62 11.04 15.46
CA MET A 164 -9.75 11.95 15.32
C MET A 164 -9.39 13.38 15.72
N GLU A 165 -8.62 13.56 16.80
CA GLU A 165 -8.17 14.88 17.21
C GLU A 165 -7.34 15.56 16.10
N LEU A 166 -6.43 14.84 15.47
CA LEU A 166 -5.65 15.34 14.35
C LEU A 166 -6.52 15.57 13.10
N LEU A 167 -7.45 14.68 12.78
CA LEU A 167 -8.38 14.86 11.66
C LEU A 167 -9.27 16.10 11.83
N LYS A 168 -9.65 16.47 13.06
CA LYS A 168 -10.38 17.71 13.34
C LYS A 168 -9.53 18.95 13.08
N ARG A 169 -8.24 18.90 13.42
CA ARG A 169 -7.30 20.01 13.19
C ARG A 169 -6.90 20.12 11.71
N HIS A 170 -6.82 18.99 11.01
CA HIS A 170 -6.43 18.91 9.59
C HIS A 170 -7.50 18.18 8.75
N PRO A 171 -8.68 18.78 8.49
CA PRO A 171 -9.79 18.09 7.80
C PRO A 171 -9.44 17.55 6.41
N LYS A 172 -8.49 18.17 5.70
CA LYS A 172 -8.03 17.71 4.38
C LYS A 172 -7.39 16.31 4.43
N ALA A 173 -6.85 15.91 5.58
CA ALA A 173 -6.21 14.61 5.80
C ALA A 173 -7.18 13.43 5.62
N VAL A 174 -8.49 13.63 5.84
CA VAL A 174 -9.52 12.58 5.62
C VAL A 174 -9.47 12.06 4.18
N THR A 175 -9.23 12.93 3.21
CA THR A 175 -9.24 12.61 1.77
C THR A 175 -7.84 12.60 1.14
N ALA A 176 -6.81 12.95 1.90
CA ALA A 176 -5.44 12.98 1.41
C ALA A 176 -4.96 11.57 1.04
N ILE A 177 -4.17 11.48 -0.03
CA ILE A 177 -3.50 10.24 -0.42
C ILE A 177 -2.21 10.13 0.38
N ILE A 178 -2.07 9.05 1.14
CA ILE A 178 -0.95 8.84 2.05
C ILE A 178 -0.04 7.78 1.44
N GLY A 179 1.05 8.21 0.82
CA GLY A 179 1.95 7.33 0.06
C GLY A 179 1.27 6.71 -1.17
N GLU A 180 1.64 5.48 -1.51
CA GLU A 180 1.09 4.78 -2.68
C GLU A 180 -0.25 4.06 -2.39
N ASP A 181 -0.58 3.81 -1.12
CA ASP A 181 -1.66 2.85 -0.77
C ASP A 181 -3.05 3.48 -0.61
N GLY A 182 -3.17 4.81 -0.69
CA GLY A 182 -4.44 5.53 -0.76
C GLY A 182 -4.75 6.39 0.47
N THR A 183 -6.04 6.68 0.66
CA THR A 183 -6.53 7.50 1.79
C THR A 183 -6.41 6.77 3.13
N ILE A 184 -6.60 7.50 4.24
CA ILE A 184 -6.64 6.90 5.57
C ILE A 184 -7.68 5.78 5.70
N LEU A 185 -8.78 5.83 4.92
CA LEU A 185 -9.77 4.76 4.85
C LEU A 185 -9.21 3.47 4.23
N HIS A 186 -8.36 3.57 3.20
CA HIS A 186 -7.69 2.40 2.62
C HIS A 186 -6.78 1.73 3.66
N TRP A 187 -6.03 2.54 4.41
CA TRP A 187 -5.17 2.07 5.49
C TRP A 187 -5.95 1.43 6.65
N ALA A 188 -7.08 2.02 7.06
CA ALA A 188 -7.93 1.44 8.09
C ALA A 188 -8.44 0.04 7.69
N VAL A 189 -8.85 -0.14 6.43
CA VAL A 189 -9.25 -1.45 5.89
C VAL A 189 -8.06 -2.41 5.83
N PHE A 190 -6.91 -1.96 5.34
CA PHE A 190 -5.68 -2.75 5.25
C PHE A 190 -5.21 -3.27 6.62
N PHE A 191 -5.26 -2.43 7.65
CA PHE A 191 -4.95 -2.81 9.03
C PHE A 191 -6.09 -3.53 9.76
N LYS A 192 -7.19 -3.85 9.06
CA LYS A 192 -8.38 -4.54 9.58
C LYS A 192 -9.04 -3.82 10.77
N LYS A 193 -8.97 -2.49 10.79
CA LYS A 193 -9.57 -1.63 11.82
C LYS A 193 -11.01 -1.28 11.43
N VAL A 194 -11.89 -2.28 11.51
CA VAL A 194 -13.27 -2.20 10.98
C VAL A 194 -14.07 -1.06 11.60
N ASP A 195 -13.99 -0.88 12.92
CA ASP A 195 -14.77 0.18 13.61
C ASP A 195 -14.28 1.57 13.22
N ILE A 196 -12.95 1.77 13.18
CA ILE A 196 -12.36 3.02 12.68
C ILE A 196 -12.75 3.28 11.22
N ALA A 197 -12.76 2.25 10.38
CA ALA A 197 -13.16 2.38 8.98
C ALA A 197 -14.62 2.84 8.86
N LYS A 198 -15.54 2.34 9.70
CA LYS A 198 -16.93 2.82 9.73
C LYS A 198 -17.01 4.30 10.10
N GLU A 199 -16.28 4.71 11.13
CA GLU A 199 -16.23 6.11 11.55
C GLU A 199 -15.68 7.02 10.44
N LEU A 200 -14.62 6.59 9.74
CA LEU A 200 -14.09 7.30 8.57
C LEU A 200 -15.11 7.42 7.44
N VAL A 201 -15.90 6.37 7.17
CA VAL A 201 -16.99 6.41 6.17
C VAL A 201 -18.06 7.45 6.56
N HIS A 202 -18.32 7.64 7.86
CA HIS A 202 -19.24 8.67 8.33
C HIS A 202 -18.68 10.08 8.11
N LEU A 203 -17.38 10.30 8.34
CA LEU A 203 -16.70 11.59 8.10
C LEU A 203 -16.57 11.95 6.61
N MET A 204 -16.40 10.96 5.73
CA MET A 204 -16.22 11.16 4.29
C MET A 204 -17.54 11.52 3.59
N ARG A 205 -17.46 12.36 2.55
CA ARG A 205 -18.60 12.59 1.64
C ARG A 205 -18.75 11.38 0.70
N PRO A 206 -19.94 11.13 0.13
CA PRO A 206 -20.15 10.02 -0.80
C PRO A 206 -19.10 9.96 -1.93
N LYS A 207 -18.76 11.11 -2.51
CA LYS A 207 -17.78 11.19 -3.60
C LYS A 207 -16.35 10.84 -3.16
N ASP A 208 -16.01 11.10 -1.90
CA ASP A 208 -14.68 10.79 -1.36
C ASP A 208 -14.47 9.28 -1.19
N LEU A 209 -15.55 8.50 -1.07
CA LEU A 209 -15.48 7.03 -1.08
C LEU A 209 -15.10 6.45 -2.45
N GLU A 210 -15.24 7.23 -3.52
CA GLU A 210 -14.85 6.82 -4.88
C GLU A 210 -13.36 7.02 -5.14
N ILE A 211 -12.63 7.65 -4.21
CA ILE A 211 -11.18 7.84 -4.32
C ILE A 211 -10.51 6.48 -4.44
N LYS A 212 -9.62 6.35 -5.42
CA LYS A 212 -8.85 5.16 -5.71
C LYS A 212 -7.41 5.34 -5.23
N ASN A 213 -6.79 4.29 -4.73
CA ASN A 213 -5.35 4.26 -4.48
C ASN A 213 -4.53 4.19 -5.78
N SER A 214 -3.20 4.16 -5.67
CA SER A 214 -2.28 4.15 -6.83
C SER A 214 -2.49 2.97 -7.80
N ILE A 215 -3.11 1.90 -7.30
CA ILE A 215 -3.43 0.66 -8.00
C ILE A 215 -4.80 0.74 -8.69
N GLY A 216 -5.60 1.76 -8.42
CA GLY A 216 -6.93 1.93 -9.01
C GLY A 216 -8.06 1.26 -8.20
N LEU A 217 -7.81 0.87 -6.95
CA LEU A 217 -8.79 0.26 -6.05
C LEU A 217 -9.38 1.30 -5.10
N THR A 218 -10.70 1.22 -4.84
CA THR A 218 -11.31 1.96 -3.72
C THR A 218 -11.22 1.16 -2.42
N ALA A 219 -11.55 1.79 -1.30
CA ALA A 219 -11.62 1.08 -0.01
C ALA A 219 -12.60 -0.12 -0.02
N LEU A 220 -13.73 -0.02 -0.75
CA LEU A 220 -14.67 -1.16 -0.89
C LEU A 220 -14.01 -2.36 -1.58
N HIS A 221 -13.14 -2.13 -2.57
CA HIS A 221 -12.40 -3.21 -3.22
C HIS A 221 -11.51 -3.94 -2.21
N LEU A 222 -10.82 -3.19 -1.33
CA LEU A 222 -9.99 -3.77 -0.28
C LEU A 222 -10.81 -4.53 0.77
N VAL A 223 -12.04 -4.10 1.06
CA VAL A 223 -12.95 -4.85 1.94
C VAL A 223 -13.27 -6.21 1.32
N ILE A 224 -13.61 -6.23 0.03
CA ILE A 224 -13.99 -7.45 -0.69
C ILE A 224 -12.83 -8.46 -0.76
N THR A 225 -11.61 -7.99 -1.02
CA THR A 225 -10.46 -8.88 -1.23
C THR A 225 -9.66 -9.19 0.04
N GLY A 226 -9.68 -8.30 1.04
CA GLY A 226 -8.83 -8.41 2.24
C GLY A 226 -9.55 -8.82 3.52
N ILE A 227 -10.84 -8.47 3.64
CA ILE A 227 -11.69 -8.78 4.81
C ILE A 227 -13.14 -9.10 4.40
N PRO A 228 -13.37 -10.10 3.52
CA PRO A 228 -14.69 -10.43 2.99
C PRO A 228 -15.75 -10.76 4.08
N GLU A 229 -15.33 -11.15 5.28
CA GLU A 229 -16.18 -11.37 6.44
C GLU A 229 -16.85 -10.07 6.95
N SER A 230 -16.31 -8.90 6.62
CA SER A 230 -16.74 -7.58 7.11
C SER A 230 -17.91 -7.00 6.30
N VAL A 231 -18.98 -7.77 6.13
CA VAL A 231 -20.17 -7.38 5.35
C VAL A 231 -20.82 -6.09 5.87
N GLU A 232 -20.83 -5.88 7.20
CA GLU A 232 -21.39 -4.66 7.79
C GLU A 232 -20.61 -3.39 7.43
N LEU A 233 -19.30 -3.50 7.18
CA LEU A 233 -18.51 -2.37 6.70
C LEU A 233 -18.82 -2.08 5.22
N ALA A 234 -18.96 -3.12 4.39
CA ALA A 234 -19.38 -2.95 3.00
C ALA A 234 -20.78 -2.33 2.90
N LYS A 235 -21.73 -2.75 3.74
CA LYS A 235 -23.06 -2.14 3.88
C LYS A 235 -22.97 -0.65 4.17
N CYS A 236 -22.21 -0.28 5.21
CA CYS A 236 -21.99 1.12 5.58
C CYS A 236 -21.46 1.96 4.39
N MET A 237 -20.49 1.44 3.64
CA MET A 237 -19.93 2.13 2.46
C MET A 237 -20.95 2.28 1.32
N VAL A 238 -21.67 1.21 0.96
CA VAL A 238 -22.60 1.19 -0.17
C VAL A 238 -23.87 1.99 0.12
N GLU A 239 -24.36 1.98 1.36
CA GLU A 239 -25.47 2.84 1.79
C GLU A 239 -25.10 4.32 1.64
N LYS A 240 -23.85 4.68 1.97
CA LYS A 240 -23.34 6.04 1.82
C LYS A 240 -23.12 6.42 0.35
N ASN A 241 -22.67 5.49 -0.50
CA ASN A 241 -22.53 5.70 -1.94
C ASN A 241 -22.77 4.43 -2.78
N LYS A 242 -23.95 4.30 -3.38
CA LYS A 242 -24.30 3.17 -4.27
C LYS A 242 -23.46 3.09 -5.54
N LYS A 243 -22.83 4.19 -5.99
CA LYS A 243 -21.98 4.19 -7.20
C LYS A 243 -20.75 3.30 -7.05
N LEU A 244 -20.35 2.98 -5.82
CA LEU A 244 -19.26 2.06 -5.53
C LEU A 244 -19.48 0.68 -6.17
N LEU A 245 -20.73 0.24 -6.32
CA LEU A 245 -21.08 -1.04 -6.97
C LEU A 245 -20.75 -1.05 -8.48
N SER A 246 -20.68 0.12 -9.11
CA SER A 246 -20.38 0.27 -10.54
C SER A 246 -18.90 0.54 -10.82
N ILE A 247 -18.08 0.75 -9.78
CA ILE A 247 -16.63 0.92 -9.94
C ILE A 247 -16.01 -0.47 -10.08
N VAL A 248 -15.51 -0.75 -11.28
CA VAL A 248 -14.92 -2.06 -11.63
C VAL A 248 -13.47 -2.17 -11.17
N PHE A 249 -13.04 -3.40 -10.91
CA PHE A 249 -11.64 -3.74 -10.67
C PHE A 249 -10.79 -3.44 -11.92
N PRO A 250 -9.56 -2.95 -11.74
CA PRO A 250 -8.64 -2.69 -12.85
C PRO A 250 -8.23 -4.02 -13.53
N PRO A 251 -8.25 -4.09 -14.87
CA PRO A 251 -8.07 -5.34 -15.63
C PRO A 251 -6.67 -5.96 -15.49
N GLU A 252 -5.65 -5.16 -15.17
CA GLU A 252 -4.25 -5.61 -15.10
C GLU A 252 -3.94 -6.49 -13.88
N LYS A 253 -4.87 -6.61 -12.93
CA LYS A 253 -4.67 -7.36 -11.66
C LYS A 253 -5.59 -8.57 -11.52
N ILE A 254 -6.23 -9.01 -12.59
CA ILE A 254 -7.23 -10.09 -12.57
C ILE A 254 -6.66 -11.34 -13.25
N ASN A 255 -7.16 -12.51 -12.85
CA ASN A 255 -6.92 -13.79 -13.51
C ASN A 255 -7.04 -13.63 -15.05
N PRO A 256 -6.08 -14.13 -15.86
CA PRO A 256 -6.14 -14.05 -17.33
C PRO A 256 -7.43 -14.57 -17.97
N LEU A 257 -8.19 -15.45 -17.28
CA LEU A 257 -9.50 -15.93 -17.71
C LEU A 257 -10.65 -14.91 -17.50
N MET A 258 -10.39 -13.84 -16.75
CA MET A 258 -11.31 -12.77 -16.35
C MET A 258 -10.94 -11.46 -17.04
N ALA A 259 -10.64 -11.50 -18.34
CA ALA A 259 -10.35 -10.31 -19.15
C ALA A 259 -11.57 -9.36 -19.31
N ALA A 260 -12.73 -9.73 -18.77
CA ALA A 260 -13.92 -8.90 -18.69
C ALA A 260 -13.86 -7.93 -17.50
N LYS A 261 -14.60 -6.83 -17.60
CA LYS A 261 -14.78 -5.84 -16.51
C LYS A 261 -15.28 -6.56 -15.25
N THR A 262 -14.43 -6.73 -14.25
CA THR A 262 -14.82 -7.44 -13.03
C THR A 262 -15.48 -6.45 -12.06
N THR A 263 -16.76 -6.68 -11.80
CA THR A 263 -17.55 -5.89 -10.85
C THR A 263 -17.24 -6.32 -9.40
N PRO A 264 -17.55 -5.48 -8.40
CA PRO A 264 -17.49 -5.85 -6.98
C PRO A 264 -18.19 -7.17 -6.65
N LEU A 265 -19.36 -7.40 -7.25
CA LEU A 265 -20.13 -8.62 -7.08
C LEU A 265 -19.38 -9.86 -7.61
N LEU A 266 -18.87 -9.78 -8.84
CA LEU A 266 -18.11 -10.88 -9.44
C LEU A 266 -16.84 -11.17 -8.62
N MET A 267 -16.14 -10.13 -8.19
CA MET A 267 -14.92 -10.31 -7.41
C MET A 267 -15.18 -11.00 -6.07
N ALA A 268 -16.26 -10.66 -5.36
CA ALA A 268 -16.61 -11.31 -4.09
C ALA A 268 -16.88 -12.82 -4.24
N GLN A 269 -17.17 -13.31 -5.45
CA GLN A 269 -17.34 -14.74 -5.70
C GLN A 269 -16.02 -15.52 -5.71
N ASP A 270 -14.91 -14.88 -6.11
CA ASP A 270 -13.62 -15.56 -6.32
C ASP A 270 -12.83 -15.80 -5.02
N TYR A 271 -13.20 -15.15 -3.91
CA TYR A 271 -12.50 -15.28 -2.62
C TYR A 271 -13.17 -16.24 -1.65
N GLU A 272 -12.37 -17.10 -0.99
CA GLU A 272 -12.80 -17.94 0.13
C GLU A 272 -13.33 -17.07 1.29
N GLY A 273 -14.50 -17.40 1.85
CA GLY A 273 -15.18 -16.58 2.86
C GLY A 273 -16.01 -15.41 2.28
N GLY A 274 -15.97 -15.20 0.96
CA GLY A 274 -16.71 -14.17 0.24
C GLY A 274 -18.20 -14.44 0.07
N GLU A 275 -18.76 -15.57 0.54
CA GLU A 275 -20.14 -15.96 0.24
C GLU A 275 -21.15 -14.94 0.76
N LYS A 276 -20.99 -14.50 2.01
CA LYS A 276 -21.88 -13.50 2.63
C LYS A 276 -21.72 -12.13 1.97
N MET A 277 -20.50 -11.77 1.59
CA MET A 277 -20.22 -10.53 0.86
C MET A 277 -20.88 -10.55 -0.52
N ALA A 278 -20.71 -11.63 -1.26
CA ALA A 278 -21.29 -11.78 -2.58
C ALA A 278 -22.82 -11.84 -2.53
N GLN A 279 -23.41 -12.51 -1.53
CA GLN A 279 -24.85 -12.49 -1.30
C GLN A 279 -25.37 -11.07 -1.04
N TYR A 280 -24.67 -10.33 -0.19
CA TYR A 280 -25.00 -8.93 0.08
C TYR A 280 -24.91 -8.09 -1.21
N LEU A 281 -23.78 -8.13 -1.91
CA LEU A 281 -23.57 -7.35 -3.13
C LEU A 281 -24.60 -7.71 -4.21
N TYR A 282 -24.98 -8.99 -4.32
CA TYR A 282 -26.04 -9.42 -5.23
C TYR A 282 -27.37 -8.74 -4.89
N SER A 283 -27.75 -8.69 -3.61
CA SER A 283 -29.02 -8.09 -3.16
C SER A 283 -29.13 -6.58 -3.39
N VAL A 284 -27.99 -5.88 -3.57
CA VAL A 284 -27.95 -4.42 -3.77
C VAL A 284 -27.53 -4.01 -5.18
N THR A 285 -27.09 -4.95 -6.02
CA THR A 285 -26.76 -4.70 -7.42
C THR A 285 -28.04 -4.75 -8.26
N PRO A 286 -28.43 -3.67 -8.96
CA PRO A 286 -29.58 -3.71 -9.85
C PRO A 286 -29.35 -4.75 -10.96
N LEU A 287 -30.24 -5.73 -11.09
CA LEU A 287 -30.06 -6.86 -12.00
C LEU A 287 -30.01 -6.42 -13.46
N GLU A 288 -30.61 -5.28 -13.79
CA GLU A 288 -30.59 -4.68 -15.13
C GLU A 288 -29.19 -4.19 -15.54
N THR A 289 -28.26 -4.08 -14.58
CA THR A 289 -26.86 -3.72 -14.86
C THR A 289 -25.98 -4.93 -15.18
N LEU A 290 -26.47 -6.15 -14.97
CA LEU A 290 -25.76 -7.39 -15.29
C LEU A 290 -26.04 -7.79 -16.74
N ASN A 291 -24.99 -8.00 -17.52
CA ASN A 291 -25.11 -8.54 -18.88
C ASN A 291 -25.03 -10.07 -18.89
N ASP A 292 -25.30 -10.71 -20.04
CA ASP A 292 -25.27 -12.17 -20.19
C ASP A 292 -23.92 -12.80 -19.78
N SER A 293 -22.80 -12.10 -20.03
CA SER A 293 -21.46 -12.55 -19.64
C SER A 293 -21.27 -12.51 -18.12
N ASP A 294 -21.77 -11.48 -17.44
CA ASP A 294 -21.71 -11.36 -15.99
C ASP A 294 -22.54 -12.47 -15.33
N CYS A 295 -23.75 -12.71 -15.85
CA CYS A 295 -24.63 -13.78 -15.40
C CYS A 295 -23.99 -15.17 -15.60
N ALA A 296 -23.40 -15.43 -16.77
CA ALA A 296 -22.69 -16.69 -17.03
C ALA A 296 -21.51 -16.88 -16.06
N THR A 297 -20.75 -15.82 -15.79
CA THR A 297 -19.62 -15.85 -14.85
C THR A 297 -20.08 -16.16 -13.43
N LEU A 298 -21.17 -15.53 -12.96
CA LEU A 298 -21.77 -15.83 -11.65
C LEU A 298 -22.16 -17.30 -11.50
N ILE A 299 -22.69 -17.91 -12.56
CA ILE A 299 -23.07 -19.33 -12.57
C ILE A 299 -21.81 -20.21 -12.51
N ILE A 300 -20.82 -19.93 -13.36
CA ILE A 300 -19.55 -20.67 -13.42
C ILE A 300 -18.86 -20.65 -12.06
N ASP A 301 -18.71 -19.47 -11.45
CA ASP A 301 -18.08 -19.32 -10.14
C ASP A 301 -18.91 -20.00 -9.05
N GLY A 302 -20.24 -19.91 -9.13
CA GLY A 302 -21.15 -20.66 -8.25
C GLY A 302 -20.87 -22.17 -8.25
N PHE A 303 -20.59 -22.76 -9.42
CA PHE A 303 -20.26 -24.18 -9.56
C PHE A 303 -18.84 -24.45 -9.06
N ARG A 304 -17.87 -23.65 -9.50
CA ARG A 304 -16.44 -23.78 -9.15
C ARG A 304 -16.22 -23.77 -7.64
N PHE A 305 -16.93 -22.90 -6.92
CA PHE A 305 -16.81 -22.73 -5.48
C PHE A 305 -17.90 -23.47 -4.67
N LYS A 306 -18.73 -24.29 -5.31
CA LYS A 306 -19.80 -25.09 -4.66
C LYS A 306 -20.76 -24.23 -3.80
N ARG A 307 -21.18 -23.08 -4.33
CA ARG A 307 -21.98 -22.08 -3.60
C ARG A 307 -23.50 -22.20 -3.82
N PHE A 308 -23.94 -23.08 -4.71
CA PHE A 308 -25.35 -23.44 -4.87
C PHE A 308 -25.90 -24.07 -3.58
N GLY A 309 -26.86 -23.38 -2.93
CA GLY A 309 -27.46 -23.75 -1.64
C GLY A 309 -27.03 -22.89 -0.45
N LYS A 310 -25.97 -22.08 -0.57
CA LYS A 310 -25.54 -21.11 0.47
C LYS A 310 -25.87 -19.66 0.13
N ILE A 311 -25.99 -19.36 -1.16
CA ILE A 311 -26.42 -18.07 -1.65
C ILE A 311 -27.83 -18.27 -2.19
N ASN A 312 -28.82 -17.66 -1.53
CA ASN A 312 -30.21 -17.64 -2.00
C ASN A 312 -30.31 -16.69 -3.20
N ILE A 313 -29.75 -17.11 -4.32
CA ILE A 313 -29.83 -16.40 -5.59
C ILE A 313 -31.12 -16.89 -6.24
N GLN A 314 -32.22 -16.17 -6.06
CA GLN A 314 -33.34 -16.26 -7.01
C GLN A 314 -32.87 -15.63 -8.32
N MET A 315 -32.06 -16.36 -9.09
CA MET A 315 -31.63 -15.91 -10.40
C MET A 315 -32.78 -16.17 -11.38
N ILE A 316 -33.59 -15.14 -11.64
CA ILE A 316 -34.49 -15.13 -12.79
C ILE A 316 -33.59 -14.91 -14.00
N ILE A 317 -33.24 -16.01 -14.68
CA ILE A 317 -32.52 -15.96 -15.94
C ILE A 317 -33.57 -15.95 -17.05
N ILE A 318 -33.67 -14.83 -17.78
CA ILE A 318 -34.29 -14.80 -19.10
C ILE A 318 -33.17 -15.03 -20.12
N ILE A 319 -32.80 -16.29 -20.37
CA ILE A 319 -32.02 -16.63 -21.55
C ILE A 319 -33.03 -17.00 -22.64
N SER A 320 -33.08 -16.19 -23.71
CA SER A 320 -33.73 -16.54 -24.97
C SER A 320 -35.18 -17.06 -24.83
N GLY A 321 -36.02 -16.35 -24.07
CA GLY A 321 -37.45 -16.67 -23.95
C GLY A 321 -37.79 -17.90 -23.12
N ALA A 322 -36.82 -18.53 -22.45
CA ALA A 322 -37.07 -19.59 -21.48
C ALA A 322 -36.85 -19.06 -20.04
N LEU A 323 -37.91 -19.08 -19.23
CA LEU A 323 -37.81 -18.91 -17.79
C LEU A 323 -37.17 -20.16 -17.19
N ILE A 324 -35.92 -20.06 -16.75
CA ILE A 324 -35.29 -21.12 -15.95
C ILE A 324 -35.33 -20.66 -14.49
N PHE A 325 -36.29 -21.19 -13.74
CA PHE A 325 -36.30 -21.08 -12.29
C PHE A 325 -35.27 -22.04 -11.70
N PHE A 326 -34.15 -21.53 -11.21
CA PHE A 326 -33.38 -22.24 -10.18
C PHE A 326 -34.04 -21.97 -8.82
N GLY A 327 -35.18 -22.61 -8.59
CA GLY A 327 -35.69 -22.79 -7.24
C GLY A 327 -34.99 -24.00 -6.64
N ILE A 328 -34.11 -23.81 -5.66
CA ILE A 328 -33.59 -24.92 -4.86
C ILE A 328 -33.68 -24.52 -3.38
N ILE A 329 -34.40 -25.38 -2.66
CA ILE A 329 -34.81 -25.34 -1.25
C ILE A 329 -33.65 -25.12 -0.30
#